data_AF-A0A5C6D9M4-F1
#
_entry.id   AF-A0A5C6D9M4-F1
#
_cell.length_a   1.000
_cell.length_b   1.000
_cell.length_c   1.000
_cell.angle_alpha   90.00
_cell.angle_beta   90.00
_cell.angle_gamma   90.00
#
_symmetry.space_group_name_H-M   'P 1'
#
loop_
_entity.id
_entity.type
_entity.pdbx_description
1 polymer ?
#
loop_
_entity_poly.entity_id
_entity_poly.type
_entity_poly.pdbx_seq_one_letter_code
_entity_poly.pdbx_strand_id
1 'polypeptide(L)'
;MKEAQDRFVRQSALVPADRLSGLTVTVIGVGAIGRQVALQLASVGVRQIQLIDFDTVEPTNVTTQGYLASDIGKTKVTATSQAIRQIDPIIELNKVLDRYRAKQSTGDVVFCCVDSITARSAIWRSVRGRTELFVDGRMLGEVIRVLAAHDLSSSAHYARTLFAAQMPSRAPARHTARSTPLRSQQG
;
A
#
# COMPACT_ATOMS: atom_id res chain seq x y z
N MET A 1 2.31 -0.38 38.65
CA MET A 1 2.15 -0.11 37.21
C MET A 1 3.55 0.02 36.65
N LYS A 2 4.00 -0.86 35.75
CA LYS A 2 5.31 -0.70 35.09
C LYS A 2 5.22 0.53 34.20
N GLU A 3 6.15 1.47 34.31
CA GLU A 3 6.34 2.49 33.28
C GLU A 3 6.38 1.80 31.92
N ALA A 4 5.52 2.24 31.00
CA ALA A 4 5.56 1.77 29.63
C ALA A 4 6.89 2.24 29.05
N GLN A 5 7.86 1.33 28.98
CA GLN A 5 9.17 1.62 28.40
C GLN A 5 8.95 2.15 26.98
N ASP A 6 9.50 3.33 26.67
CA ASP A 6 9.45 3.89 25.33
C ASP A 6 10.11 2.90 24.35
N ARG A 7 9.27 2.29 23.51
CA ARG A 7 9.66 1.25 22.56
C ARG A 7 10.31 1.82 21.30
N PHE A 8 10.35 3.14 21.14
CA PHE A 8 10.89 3.82 19.96
C PHE A 8 12.28 4.42 20.17
N VAL A 9 12.89 4.23 21.34
CA VAL A 9 14.20 4.82 21.70
C VAL A 9 15.26 4.64 20.61
N ARG A 10 15.36 3.45 20.00
CA ARG A 10 16.36 3.14 18.97
C ARG A 10 16.14 3.84 17.62
N GLN A 11 14.94 4.34 17.35
CA GLN A 11 14.61 5.03 16.10
C GLN A 11 14.29 6.52 16.29
N SER A 12 14.24 6.99 17.54
CA SER A 12 13.90 8.38 17.90
C SER A 12 14.74 9.44 17.18
N ALA A 13 16.03 9.15 16.92
CA ALA A 13 16.93 10.08 16.22
C ALA A 13 16.70 10.14 14.70
N LEU A 14 16.01 9.15 14.11
CA LEU A 14 15.83 9.02 12.67
C LEU A 14 14.38 9.25 12.22
N VAL A 15 13.42 8.92 13.10
CA VAL A 15 12.00 8.95 12.80
C VAL A 15 11.35 10.15 13.50
N PRO A 16 10.79 11.12 12.75
CA PRO A 16 10.18 12.31 13.33
C PRO A 16 8.80 11.97 13.90
N ALA A 17 8.76 11.53 15.17
CA ALA A 17 7.53 11.09 15.85
C ALA A 17 6.43 12.16 15.84
N ASP A 18 6.77 13.42 16.12
CA ASP A 18 5.82 14.53 16.12
C ASP A 18 5.13 14.68 14.76
N ARG A 19 5.91 14.59 13.68
CA ARG A 19 5.36 14.66 12.32
C ARG A 19 4.45 13.46 12.03
N LEU A 20 4.86 12.25 12.41
CA LEU A 20 4.03 11.05 12.19
C LEU A 20 2.73 11.06 13.01
N SER A 21 2.73 11.71 14.18
CA SER A 21 1.55 11.75 15.06
C SER A 21 0.38 12.52 14.44
N GLY A 22 0.67 13.55 13.64
CA GLY A 22 -0.33 14.38 12.98
C GLY A 22 -0.82 13.85 11.62
N LEU A 23 -0.19 12.81 11.08
CA LEU A 23 -0.51 12.27 9.76
C LEU A 23 -1.53 11.13 9.84
N THR A 24 -2.52 11.18 8.96
CA THR A 24 -3.36 10.03 8.63
C THR A 24 -2.78 9.30 7.42
N VAL A 25 -2.47 8.01 7.57
CA VAL A 25 -1.90 7.20 6.48
C VAL A 25 -2.93 6.20 5.96
N THR A 26 -3.22 6.25 4.67
CA THR A 26 -4.11 5.30 3.99
C THR A 26 -3.31 4.23 3.24
N VAL A 27 -3.59 2.95 3.49
CA VAL A 27 -3.08 1.81 2.72
C VAL A 27 -4.22 1.20 1.92
N ILE A 28 -4.10 1.24 0.59
CA ILE A 28 -5.10 0.72 -0.35
C ILE A 28 -4.63 -0.61 -0.93
N GLY A 29 -5.31 -1.69 -0.55
CA GLY A 29 -4.91 -3.07 -0.77
C GLY A 29 -3.96 -3.53 0.34
N VAL A 30 -4.38 -4.52 1.14
CA VAL A 30 -3.55 -5.17 2.19
C VAL A 30 -3.20 -6.60 1.79
N GLY A 31 -2.78 -6.77 0.53
CA GLY A 31 -2.20 -8.00 0.01
C GLY A 31 -0.71 -8.14 0.36
N ALA A 32 0.07 -8.75 -0.55
CA ALA A 32 1.49 -9.04 -0.34
C ALA A 32 2.33 -7.82 0.08
N ILE A 33 2.18 -6.70 -0.63
CA ILE A 33 2.92 -5.46 -0.33
C ILE A 33 2.25 -4.72 0.82
N GLY A 34 0.95 -4.44 0.69
CA GLY A 34 0.26 -3.50 1.57
C GLY A 34 0.15 -3.97 3.02
N ARG A 35 0.03 -5.28 3.26
CA ARG A 35 0.09 -5.80 4.64
C ARG A 35 1.43 -5.45 5.30
N GLN A 36 2.54 -5.66 4.61
CA GLN A 36 3.88 -5.38 5.15
C GLN A 36 4.08 -3.89 5.37
N VAL A 37 3.61 -3.05 4.42
CA VAL A 37 3.59 -1.60 4.59
C VAL A 37 2.83 -1.22 5.86
N ALA A 38 1.62 -1.73 6.07
CA ALA A 38 0.80 -1.40 7.23
C ALA A 38 1.47 -1.80 8.56
N LEU A 39 2.10 -2.97 8.63
CA LEU A 39 2.84 -3.42 9.82
C LEU A 39 4.10 -2.57 10.08
N GLN A 40 4.80 -2.17 9.02
CA GLN A 40 5.96 -1.27 9.15
C GLN A 40 5.55 0.13 9.60
N LEU A 41 4.45 0.69 9.08
CA LEU A 41 3.88 1.97 9.53
C LEU A 41 3.55 1.93 11.04
N ALA A 42 2.99 0.83 11.52
CA ALA A 42 2.73 0.62 12.94
C ALA A 42 4.01 0.54 13.78
N SER A 43 5.07 -0.05 13.22
CA SER A 43 6.36 -0.24 13.89
C SER A 43 7.18 1.06 13.98
N VAL A 44 7.09 1.93 12.96
CA VAL A 44 7.77 3.23 12.95
C VAL A 44 7.00 4.31 13.72
N GLY A 45 5.80 4.03 14.20
CA GLY A 45 5.09 4.93 15.11
C GLY A 45 3.99 5.79 14.49
N VAL A 46 3.48 5.45 13.29
CA VAL A 46 2.27 6.11 12.77
C VAL A 46 1.11 5.88 13.75
N ARG A 47 0.30 6.92 14.02
CA ARG A 47 -0.79 6.86 15.01
C ARG A 47 -2.16 6.58 14.38
N GLN A 48 -2.40 7.05 13.15
CA GLN A 48 -3.67 6.93 12.45
C GLN A 48 -3.46 6.19 11.12
N ILE A 49 -4.04 5.00 10.99
CA ILE A 49 -3.91 4.16 9.80
C ILE A 49 -5.30 3.78 9.27
N GLN A 50 -5.55 4.07 8.00
CA GLN A 50 -6.71 3.59 7.27
C GLN A 50 -6.31 2.41 6.38
N LEU A 51 -7.04 1.29 6.50
CA LEU A 51 -6.86 0.10 5.67
C LEU A 51 -8.07 -0.08 4.76
N ILE A 52 -7.84 -0.24 3.46
CA ILE A 52 -8.90 -0.44 2.46
C ILE A 52 -8.61 -1.73 1.68
N ASP A 53 -9.43 -2.75 1.88
CA ASP A 53 -9.37 -4.00 1.13
C ASP A 53 -10.70 -4.75 1.26
N PHE A 54 -11.08 -5.49 0.23
CA PHE A 54 -12.36 -6.21 0.15
C PHE A 54 -12.20 -7.73 0.25
N ASP A 55 -10.97 -8.25 0.19
CA ASP A 55 -10.71 -9.67 0.15
C ASP A 55 -10.75 -10.31 1.55
N THR A 56 -10.96 -11.62 1.52
CA THR A 56 -10.79 -12.53 2.65
C THR A 56 -9.44 -13.23 2.55
N VAL A 57 -8.86 -13.61 3.69
CA VAL A 57 -7.62 -14.38 3.75
C VAL A 57 -7.89 -15.80 3.26
N GLU A 58 -7.17 -16.19 2.21
CA GLU A 58 -7.16 -17.55 1.65
C GLU A 58 -5.90 -18.32 2.05
N PRO A 59 -5.90 -19.67 2.00
CA PRO A 59 -4.72 -20.48 2.34
C PRO A 59 -3.44 -20.09 1.59
N THR A 60 -3.56 -19.71 0.31
CA THR A 60 -2.42 -19.27 -0.52
C THR A 60 -1.78 -17.97 -0.01
N ASN A 61 -2.52 -17.16 0.76
CA ASN A 61 -2.04 -15.88 1.28
C ASN A 61 -1.13 -16.06 2.49
N VAL A 62 -1.15 -17.23 3.15
CA VAL A 62 -0.25 -17.53 4.28
C VAL A 62 1.21 -17.46 3.83
N THR A 63 1.54 -18.09 2.71
CA THR A 63 2.91 -18.16 2.19
C THR A 63 3.29 -16.95 1.33
N THR A 64 2.32 -16.31 0.67
CA THR A 64 2.60 -15.23 -0.30
C THR A 64 2.42 -13.82 0.26
N GLN A 65 1.70 -13.66 1.37
CA GLN A 65 1.38 -12.35 1.95
C GLN A 65 1.72 -12.25 3.44
N GLY A 66 2.09 -13.38 4.07
CA GLY A 66 2.50 -13.45 5.47
C GLY A 66 1.33 -13.42 6.47
N TYR A 67 0.10 -13.72 6.03
CA TYR A 67 -1.01 -13.99 6.95
C TYR A 67 -0.77 -15.27 7.76
N LEU A 68 -1.37 -15.37 8.94
CA LEU A 68 -1.26 -16.58 9.75
C LEU A 68 -2.31 -17.62 9.32
N ALA A 69 -2.04 -18.89 9.58
CA ALA A 69 -3.03 -19.96 9.35
C ALA A 69 -4.34 -19.69 10.12
N SER A 70 -4.25 -19.08 11.31
CA SER A 70 -5.39 -18.66 12.13
C SER A 70 -6.20 -17.49 11.56
N ASP A 71 -5.72 -16.86 10.49
CA ASP A 71 -6.42 -15.73 9.84
C ASP A 71 -7.28 -16.16 8.66
N ILE A 72 -7.16 -17.41 8.19
CA ILE A 72 -7.94 -17.94 7.07
C ILE A 72 -9.44 -17.76 7.36
N GLY A 73 -10.16 -17.22 6.39
CA GLY A 73 -11.59 -16.91 6.50
C GLY A 73 -11.93 -15.55 7.12
N LYS A 74 -10.96 -14.85 7.74
CA LYS A 74 -11.15 -13.45 8.16
C LYS A 74 -10.95 -12.51 6.97
N THR A 75 -11.58 -11.34 7.01
CA THR A 75 -11.24 -10.29 6.03
C THR A 75 -9.78 -9.86 6.21
N LYS A 76 -9.09 -9.59 5.11
CA LYS A 76 -7.68 -9.15 5.12
C LYS A 76 -7.48 -7.90 5.98
N VAL A 77 -8.42 -6.96 5.92
CA VAL A 77 -8.46 -5.77 6.78
C VAL A 77 -8.51 -6.15 8.26
N THR A 78 -9.37 -7.10 8.64
CA THR A 78 -9.51 -7.53 10.04
C THR A 78 -8.24 -8.21 10.55
N ALA A 79 -7.70 -9.17 9.79
CA ALA A 79 -6.47 -9.86 10.16
C ALA A 79 -5.26 -8.90 10.27
N THR A 80 -5.11 -7.99 9.30
CA THR A 80 -4.05 -6.97 9.34
C THR A 80 -4.23 -6.01 10.52
N SER A 81 -5.47 -5.59 10.82
CA SER A 81 -5.77 -4.75 11.97
C SER A 81 -5.41 -5.42 13.30
N GLN A 82 -5.67 -6.72 13.43
CA GLN A 82 -5.30 -7.50 14.62
C GLN A 82 -3.77 -7.54 14.80
N ALA A 83 -3.03 -7.78 13.71
CA ALA A 83 -1.57 -7.78 13.74
C ALA A 83 -0.99 -6.39 14.07
N ILE A 84 -1.57 -5.30 13.53
CA ILE A 84 -1.17 -3.93 13.90
C ILE A 84 -1.36 -3.69 15.40
N ARG A 85 -2.49 -4.11 15.98
CA ARG A 85 -2.73 -3.92 17.42
C ARG A 85 -1.79 -4.73 18.32
N GLN A 86 -1.25 -5.85 17.82
CA GLN A 86 -0.20 -6.59 18.52
C GLN A 86 1.14 -5.84 18.49
N ILE A 87 1.40 -5.09 17.41
CA ILE A 87 2.57 -4.19 17.33
C ILE A 87 2.37 -2.99 18.23
N ASP A 88 1.23 -2.29 18.11
CA ASP A 88 0.90 -1.12 18.89
C ASP A 88 -0.61 -1.02 19.16
N PRO A 89 -1.07 -1.23 20.40
CA PRO A 89 -2.48 -1.18 20.73
C PRO A 89 -3.08 0.23 20.67
N ILE A 90 -2.26 1.30 20.69
CA ILE A 90 -2.75 2.69 20.69
C ILE A 90 -2.96 3.27 19.29
N ILE A 91 -2.67 2.51 18.23
CA ILE A 91 -2.93 2.98 16.85
C ILE A 91 -4.42 2.98 16.56
N GLU A 92 -4.89 4.12 16.08
CA GLU A 92 -6.24 4.30 15.58
C GLU A 92 -6.36 3.71 14.18
N LEU A 93 -7.31 2.79 14.02
CA LEU A 93 -7.52 2.05 12.77
C LEU A 93 -8.88 2.36 12.18
N ASN A 94 -8.86 2.96 10.98
CA ASN A 94 -10.05 3.07 10.14
C ASN A 94 -10.08 1.91 9.13
N LYS A 95 -11.12 1.08 9.19
CA LYS A 95 -11.22 -0.16 8.42
C LYS A 95 -12.30 -0.04 7.36
N VAL A 96 -11.92 -0.08 6.09
CA VAL A 96 -12.86 -0.06 4.95
C VAL A 96 -12.83 -1.43 4.28
N LEU A 97 -13.87 -2.22 4.55
CA LEU A 97 -14.04 -3.58 4.00
C LEU A 97 -14.73 -3.52 2.63
N ASP A 98 -14.14 -2.78 1.69
CA ASP A 98 -14.68 -2.59 0.34
C ASP A 98 -13.54 -2.24 -0.62
N ARG A 99 -13.82 -2.29 -1.92
CA ARG A 99 -12.93 -1.74 -2.94
C ARG A 99 -12.83 -0.23 -2.74
N TYR A 100 -11.65 0.33 -3.01
CA TYR A 100 -11.50 1.77 -3.06
C TYR A 100 -12.45 2.38 -4.10
N ARG A 101 -13.11 3.47 -3.72
CA ARG A 101 -13.94 4.30 -4.59
C ARG A 101 -13.51 5.76 -4.40
N ALA A 102 -13.54 6.55 -5.47
CA ALA A 102 -13.09 7.95 -5.45
C ALA A 102 -13.82 8.85 -4.43
N LYS A 103 -15.00 8.44 -3.95
CA LYS A 103 -15.78 9.12 -2.90
C LYS A 103 -15.29 8.84 -1.47
N GLN A 104 -14.47 7.81 -1.28
CA GLN A 104 -13.91 7.49 0.03
C GLN A 104 -12.82 8.50 0.36
N SER A 105 -12.84 9.02 1.59
CA SER A 105 -11.79 9.88 2.10
C SER A 105 -10.50 9.08 2.30
N THR A 106 -9.37 9.70 1.94
CA THR A 106 -8.02 9.21 2.22
C THR A 106 -7.29 10.22 3.10
N GLY A 107 -6.25 9.78 3.79
CA GLY A 107 -5.40 10.65 4.60
C GLY A 107 -4.35 11.41 3.81
N ASP A 108 -3.43 12.02 4.55
CA ASP A 108 -2.33 12.86 4.05
C ASP A 108 -1.32 12.06 3.24
N VAL A 109 -1.12 10.79 3.59
CA VAL A 109 -0.20 9.87 2.88
C VAL A 109 -0.98 8.67 2.36
N VAL A 110 -0.78 8.32 1.09
CA VAL A 110 -1.45 7.19 0.45
C VAL A 110 -0.43 6.17 -0.06
N PHE A 111 -0.52 4.94 0.43
CA PHE A 111 0.16 3.77 -0.12
C PHE A 111 -0.79 2.98 -1.01
N CYS A 112 -0.54 3.00 -2.32
CA CYS A 112 -1.25 2.22 -3.30
C CYS A 112 -0.56 0.86 -3.50
N CYS A 113 -1.24 -0.21 -3.09
CA CYS A 113 -0.72 -1.57 -3.11
C CYS A 113 -1.68 -2.56 -3.80
N VAL A 114 -2.54 -2.04 -4.68
CA VAL A 114 -3.46 -2.82 -5.51
C VAL A 114 -2.70 -3.56 -6.62
N ASP A 115 -3.30 -4.55 -7.26
CA ASP A 115 -2.64 -5.37 -8.29
C ASP A 115 -2.94 -4.91 -9.73
N SER A 116 -4.07 -4.25 -9.98
CA SER A 116 -4.46 -3.83 -11.33
C SER A 116 -4.04 -2.40 -11.69
N ILE A 117 -3.62 -2.21 -12.95
CA ILE A 117 -3.27 -0.88 -13.49
C ILE A 117 -4.50 0.06 -13.55
N THR A 118 -5.68 -0.50 -13.79
CA THR A 118 -6.95 0.24 -13.80
C THR A 118 -7.26 0.83 -12.43
N ALA A 119 -7.12 0.03 -11.36
CA ALA A 119 -7.33 0.52 -10.00
C ALA A 119 -6.30 1.60 -9.62
N ARG A 120 -5.02 1.38 -9.93
CA ARG A 120 -3.96 2.39 -9.73
C ARG A 120 -4.30 3.72 -10.39
N SER A 121 -4.75 3.66 -11.65
CA SER A 121 -5.10 4.84 -12.42
C SER A 121 -6.35 5.55 -11.88
N ALA A 122 -7.31 4.82 -11.34
CA ALA A 122 -8.50 5.39 -10.71
C ALA A 122 -8.13 6.08 -9.38
N ILE A 123 -7.36 5.41 -8.52
CA ILE A 123 -6.85 5.94 -7.25
C ILE A 123 -6.03 7.21 -7.50
N TRP A 124 -5.06 7.16 -8.41
CA TRP A 124 -4.22 8.32 -8.70
C TRP A 124 -5.03 9.54 -9.11
N ARG A 125 -6.02 9.36 -10.01
CA ARG A 125 -6.88 10.46 -10.46
C ARG A 125 -7.67 11.09 -9.31
N SER A 126 -8.08 10.32 -8.30
CA SER A 126 -8.84 10.86 -7.17
C SER A 126 -7.97 11.52 -6.10
N VAL A 127 -6.71 11.10 -5.92
CA VAL A 127 -5.88 11.55 -4.79
C VAL A 127 -4.74 12.52 -5.14
N ARG A 128 -4.28 12.60 -6.40
CA ARG A 128 -3.03 13.31 -6.81
C ARG A 128 -2.89 14.81 -6.49
N GLY A 129 -3.90 15.44 -5.92
CA GLY A 129 -3.86 16.84 -5.46
C GLY A 129 -4.45 17.00 -4.05
N ARG A 130 -4.61 15.91 -3.31
CA ARG A 130 -5.26 15.85 -1.99
C ARG A 130 -4.40 15.09 -0.96
N THR A 131 -3.21 14.66 -1.33
CA THR A 131 -2.28 13.91 -0.49
C THR A 131 -0.90 14.56 -0.59
N GLU A 132 -0.18 14.62 0.52
CA GLU A 132 1.20 15.11 0.60
C GLU A 132 2.19 14.13 -0.02
N LEU A 133 1.94 12.83 0.12
CA LEU A 133 2.79 11.77 -0.39
C LEU A 133 1.96 10.60 -0.90
N PHE A 134 2.19 10.24 -2.16
CA PHE A 134 1.64 9.06 -2.79
C PHE A 134 2.74 8.05 -3.09
N VAL A 135 2.61 6.81 -2.65
CA VAL A 135 3.57 5.72 -2.88
C VAL A 135 2.86 4.56 -3.58
N ASP A 136 3.35 4.10 -4.72
CA ASP A 136 2.85 2.93 -5.46
C ASP A 136 3.86 1.80 -5.40
N GLY A 137 3.44 0.70 -4.76
CA GLY A 137 4.16 -0.56 -4.76
C GLY A 137 3.69 -1.48 -5.88
N ARG A 138 4.61 -1.95 -6.71
CA ARG A 138 4.36 -2.93 -7.78
C ARG A 138 5.29 -4.12 -7.59
N MET A 139 4.76 -5.32 -7.74
CA MET A 139 5.54 -6.56 -7.68
C MET A 139 5.16 -7.47 -8.85
N LEU A 140 6.17 -8.02 -9.52
CA LEU A 140 6.02 -9.02 -10.58
C LEU A 140 7.22 -9.97 -10.51
N GLY A 141 6.98 -11.22 -10.11
CA GLY A 141 8.04 -12.20 -9.90
C GLY A 141 9.07 -11.71 -8.89
N GLU A 142 10.34 -11.71 -9.29
CA GLU A 142 11.50 -11.26 -8.52
C GLU A 142 11.67 -9.73 -8.48
N VAL A 143 10.84 -8.98 -9.21
CA VAL A 143 10.97 -7.53 -9.33
C VAL A 143 9.95 -6.81 -8.45
N ILE A 144 10.44 -5.95 -7.55
CA ILE A 144 9.64 -4.94 -6.86
C ILE A 144 10.03 -3.57 -7.38
N ARG A 145 9.02 -2.74 -7.66
CA ARG A 145 9.18 -1.32 -7.98
C ARG A 145 8.38 -0.50 -7.00
N VAL A 146 9.03 0.52 -6.42
CA VAL A 146 8.40 1.52 -5.58
C VAL A 146 8.52 2.87 -6.28
N LEU A 147 7.39 3.54 -6.48
CA LEU A 147 7.32 4.87 -7.06
C LEU A 147 6.71 5.82 -6.03
N ALA A 148 7.34 6.97 -5.79
CA ALA A 148 6.84 7.98 -4.88
C ALA A 148 6.56 9.29 -5.65
N ALA A 149 5.47 9.96 -5.30
CA ALA A 149 5.08 11.25 -5.80
C ALA A 149 4.72 12.17 -4.61
N HIS A 150 5.46 13.26 -4.46
CA HIS A 150 5.29 14.23 -3.37
C HIS A 150 5.40 15.70 -3.83
N ASP A 151 5.79 15.92 -5.09
CA ASP A 151 5.89 17.23 -5.71
C ASP A 151 5.41 17.18 -7.17
N LEU A 152 5.43 18.31 -7.86
CA LEU A 152 4.96 18.40 -9.25
C LEU A 152 5.79 17.51 -10.21
N SER A 153 7.10 17.44 -10.02
CA SER A 153 8.01 16.69 -10.89
C SER A 153 7.78 15.18 -10.76
N SER A 154 7.81 14.68 -9.53
CA SER A 154 7.56 13.27 -9.19
C SER A 154 6.13 12.85 -9.51
N SER A 155 5.15 13.72 -9.32
CA SER A 155 3.75 13.48 -9.73
C SER A 155 3.60 13.35 -11.25
N ALA A 156 4.25 14.24 -12.02
CA ALA A 156 4.26 14.16 -13.47
C ALA A 156 4.97 12.89 -13.96
N HIS A 157 6.08 12.50 -13.31
CA HIS A 157 6.76 11.25 -13.59
C HIS A 157 5.87 10.04 -13.33
N TYR A 158 5.27 9.96 -12.13
CA TYR A 158 4.38 8.87 -11.75
C TYR A 158 3.22 8.72 -12.73
N ALA A 159 2.58 9.83 -13.12
CA ALA A 159 1.48 9.81 -14.09
C ALA A 159 1.87 9.13 -15.41
N ARG A 160 3.09 9.39 -15.93
CA ARG A 160 3.56 8.73 -17.16
C ARG A 160 3.69 7.22 -17.01
N THR A 161 4.01 6.71 -15.82
CA THR A 161 4.14 5.25 -15.57
C THR A 161 2.81 4.49 -15.64
N LEU A 162 1.67 5.20 -15.56
CA LEU A 162 0.34 4.61 -15.67
C LEU A 162 -0.11 4.49 -17.13
N PHE A 163 0.30 5.44 -17.98
CA PHE A 163 -0.19 5.56 -19.36
C PHE A 163 0.80 5.08 -20.43
N ALA A 164 2.08 4.92 -20.10
CA ALA A 164 3.08 4.39 -21.04
C ALA A 164 2.75 2.96 -21.54
N ALA A 165 1.92 2.21 -20.82
CA ALA A 165 1.50 0.86 -21.20
C ALA A 165 0.36 0.81 -22.26
N GLN A 166 -0.16 1.94 -22.75
CA GLN A 166 -1.29 1.99 -23.70
C GLN A 166 -0.90 2.23 -25.18
N MET A 167 0.39 2.26 -25.52
CA MET A 167 0.83 2.32 -26.92
C MET A 167 0.70 0.92 -27.58
N PRO A 168 -0.03 0.77 -28.70
CA PRO A 168 -0.23 -0.54 -29.32
C PRO A 168 1.07 -1.02 -29.99
N SER A 169 1.60 -2.15 -29.54
CA SER A 169 2.66 -2.86 -30.24
C SER A 169 2.12 -3.43 -31.56
N ARG A 170 2.74 -3.05 -32.68
CA ARG A 170 2.48 -3.64 -34.00
C ARG A 170 2.90 -5.13 -34.05
N ALA A 171 1.99 -5.95 -34.59
CA ALA A 171 2.11 -7.30 -35.16
C ALA A 171 1.70 -8.53 -34.30
N PRO A 172 1.10 -9.57 -34.93
CA PRO A 172 0.16 -10.48 -34.28
C PRO A 172 0.68 -11.93 -34.12
N ALA A 173 0.24 -12.65 -33.08
CA ALA A 173 -0.30 -14.02 -33.13
C ALA A 173 -0.50 -14.61 -31.72
N ARG A 174 -1.68 -15.21 -31.55
CA ARG A 174 -2.12 -16.25 -30.59
C ARG A 174 -1.08 -16.75 -29.57
N HIS A 175 -1.35 -16.52 -28.29
CA HIS A 175 -1.73 -17.53 -27.30
C HIS A 175 -2.02 -16.85 -25.94
N THR A 176 -2.96 -17.40 -25.20
CA THR A 176 -3.53 -16.90 -23.95
C THR A 176 -2.53 -16.90 -22.78
N ALA A 177 -1.98 -15.73 -22.44
CA ALA A 177 -1.51 -15.40 -21.08
C ALA A 177 -1.42 -13.88 -20.95
N ARG A 178 -2.21 -13.27 -20.06
CA ARG A 178 -2.19 -11.82 -19.83
C ARG A 178 -1.06 -11.47 -18.87
N SER A 179 0.03 -10.93 -19.40
CA SER A 179 1.08 -10.24 -18.64
C SER A 179 1.55 -9.01 -19.42
N THR A 180 1.57 -7.86 -18.74
CA THR A 180 2.04 -6.57 -19.27
C THR A 180 3.57 -6.60 -19.46
N PRO A 181 4.12 -6.29 -20.64
CA PRO A 181 5.56 -6.31 -20.84
C PRO A 181 6.24 -5.05 -20.26
N LEU A 182 7.25 -5.26 -19.42
CA LEU A 182 8.28 -4.27 -19.08
C LEU A 182 9.41 -4.39 -20.09
N ARG A 183 9.64 -3.38 -20.95
CA ARG A 183 10.86 -3.31 -21.77
C ARG A 183 12.02 -2.80 -20.92
N SER A 184 13.12 -3.55 -20.95
CA SER A 184 14.45 -3.09 -20.58
C SER A 184 14.88 -1.97 -21.52
N GLN A 185 15.31 -0.83 -20.97
CA GLN A 185 16.17 0.09 -21.71
C GLN A 185 17.61 -0.27 -21.37
N GLN A 186 18.34 -0.75 -22.37
CA GLN A 186 19.80 -0.72 -22.42
C GLN A 186 20.19 0.40 -23.38
N GLY A 187 21.19 1.19 -23.02
CA GLY A 187 21.88 2.16 -23.90
C GLY A 187 21.39 3.57 -23.75
#